data_AF-A0A934YIJ8-F1
#
_entry.id   AF-A0A934YIJ8-F1
#
_cell.length_a   1.000
_cell.length_b   1.000
_cell.length_c   1.000
_cell.angle_alpha   90.00
_cell.angle_beta   90.00
_cell.angle_gamma   90.00
#
_symmetry.space_group_name_H-M   'P 1'
#
loop_
_entity.id
_entity.type
_entity.pdbx_description
1 polymer ?
#
loop_
_entity_poly.entity_id
_entity_poly.type
_entity_poly.pdbx_seq_one_letter_code
_entity_poly.pdbx_strand_id
1 'polypeptide(L)'
;MSKLNRRSFLKAVGIGAGAAVGTRLAGPGFIGDAAAQVADGTPHLLLIHLQGGYNALFGSADSFMGGTFGGVTAGNTFQVPNGGPVVDASLGRLPPMARNKIVSVGVFHRQSAHGAAQAGGITEGGACFPVQLAAAMGGQASIKCATVGGGSIQGMTGTSGNVSIQNIADVRSTIAALQGNDTLPDRAISGRALEGSQAMSAGRLGASPKGLEHLKDGYDTVTATLKKAPAPYAFDRILPAYGVTGTAVNSFAGKIAAAELMIRSGTNVVMALDGGWDTHGDRDGSRVRGMMNTRIIPPLITFFDRLWVNNTEGINRNVVVCIMGDFARSAPGSDHANGACATVIGTRTKPGTTGKVTNTVGFNPNLPSGKGLYQMLAAALKVQNSPFGPNNAHATLIG
;
A
#
# COMPACT_ATOMS: atom_id res chain seq x y z
N MET A 1 -30.69 -35.93 12.36
CA MET A 1 -29.61 -34.93 12.58
C MET A 1 -29.35 -34.20 11.26
N SER A 2 -29.95 -33.02 11.09
CA SER A 2 -29.91 -32.23 9.85
C SER A 2 -28.98 -31.02 10.03
N LYS A 3 -28.16 -30.78 9.01
CA LYS A 3 -27.10 -29.77 8.93
C LYS A 3 -27.68 -28.36 9.05
N LEU A 4 -27.28 -27.62 10.09
CA LEU A 4 -27.48 -26.17 10.17
C LEU A 4 -26.66 -25.48 9.06
N ASN A 5 -27.35 -25.01 8.02
CA ASN A 5 -26.76 -24.31 6.88
C ASN A 5 -26.56 -22.81 7.22
N ARG A 6 -25.41 -22.25 6.84
CA ARG A 6 -24.92 -20.88 7.13
C ARG A 6 -25.87 -19.74 6.71
N ARG A 7 -26.88 -20.00 5.87
CA ARG A 7 -27.93 -19.03 5.50
C ARG A 7 -29.05 -18.87 6.54
N SER A 8 -29.25 -19.85 7.44
CA SER A 8 -30.36 -19.82 8.40
C SER A 8 -30.01 -19.09 9.71
N PHE A 9 -28.72 -19.03 10.06
CA PHE A 9 -28.26 -18.29 11.26
C PHE A 9 -28.45 -16.76 11.11
N LEU A 10 -28.29 -16.24 9.89
CA LEU A 10 -28.44 -14.81 9.57
C LEU A 10 -29.90 -14.33 9.51
N LYS A 11 -30.90 -15.21 9.68
CA LYS A 11 -32.33 -14.85 9.67
C LYS A 11 -32.98 -14.83 11.06
N ALA A 12 -32.29 -15.21 12.13
CA ALA A 12 -32.92 -15.54 13.41
C ALA A 12 -32.64 -14.58 14.59
N VAL A 13 -32.06 -13.39 14.37
CA VAL A 13 -31.80 -12.44 15.47
C VAL A 13 -32.60 -11.16 15.24
N GLY A 14 -33.78 -11.11 15.87
CA GLY A 14 -34.61 -9.91 15.98
C GLY A 14 -35.35 -9.87 17.32
N ILE A 15 -35.54 -8.64 17.81
CA ILE A 15 -36.39 -8.14 18.92
C ILE A 15 -35.67 -7.82 20.24
N GLY A 16 -35.73 -6.52 20.63
CA GLY A 16 -35.73 -6.08 22.04
C GLY A 16 -35.01 -4.77 22.44
N ALA A 17 -35.62 -3.63 22.14
CA ALA A 17 -35.68 -2.33 22.87
C ALA A 17 -34.42 -1.58 23.40
N GLY A 18 -34.40 -0.25 23.16
CA GLY A 18 -33.84 0.76 24.08
C GLY A 18 -32.96 1.85 23.45
N ALA A 19 -33.55 3.00 23.12
CA ALA A 19 -32.83 4.20 22.72
C ALA A 19 -32.06 4.85 23.89
N ALA A 20 -30.85 5.34 23.62
CA ALA A 20 -30.23 6.40 24.41
C ALA A 20 -29.39 7.30 23.49
N VAL A 21 -29.96 8.46 23.18
CA VAL A 21 -29.29 9.63 22.64
C VAL A 21 -28.30 10.14 23.69
N GLY A 22 -27.05 10.34 23.30
CA GLY A 22 -26.00 10.89 24.15
C GLY A 22 -25.23 11.96 23.39
N THR A 23 -25.80 13.16 23.39
CA THR A 23 -25.15 14.44 23.07
C THR A 23 -23.80 14.57 23.76
N ARG A 24 -22.87 15.21 23.07
CA ARG A 24 -21.58 15.69 23.59
C ARG A 24 -21.75 16.29 24.99
N LEU A 25 -21.28 15.59 26.02
CA LEU A 25 -20.91 16.20 27.29
C LEU A 25 -19.39 16.14 27.38
N ALA A 26 -18.78 17.30 27.15
CA ALA A 26 -17.38 17.55 27.39
C ALA A 26 -17.08 17.37 28.88
N GLY A 27 -16.17 16.45 29.20
CA GLY A 27 -15.51 16.35 30.49
C GLY A 27 -14.02 16.64 30.31
N PRO A 28 -13.44 17.62 31.04
CA PRO A 28 -12.02 17.94 30.94
C PRO A 28 -11.24 16.93 31.78
N GLY A 29 -10.76 15.84 31.20
CA GLY A 29 -9.99 14.90 32.02
C GLY A 29 -9.58 13.55 31.44
N PHE A 30 -9.70 13.30 30.14
CA PHE A 30 -9.08 12.13 29.48
C PHE A 30 -8.76 12.42 28.00
N ILE A 31 -8.19 13.59 27.73
CA ILE A 31 -7.51 13.84 26.46
C ILE A 31 -6.15 13.16 26.60
N GLY A 32 -6.09 11.86 26.29
CA GLY A 32 -4.85 11.30 25.79
C GLY A 32 -4.53 12.07 24.52
N ASP A 33 -3.38 12.73 24.48
CA ASP A 33 -2.99 13.67 23.44
C ASP A 33 -3.34 13.13 22.04
N ALA A 34 -4.44 13.63 21.48
CA ALA A 34 -4.61 13.71 20.05
C ALA A 34 -3.63 14.79 19.58
N ALA A 35 -2.33 14.47 19.63
CA ALA A 35 -1.26 15.35 19.24
C ALA A 35 -1.43 15.67 17.76
N ALA A 36 -1.98 16.86 17.52
CA ALA A 36 -1.93 17.69 16.33
C ALA A 36 -1.26 17.05 15.09
N GLN A 37 -1.91 16.08 14.47
CA GLN A 37 -1.57 15.57 13.13
C GLN A 37 -2.16 16.46 12.02
N VAL A 38 -2.60 17.66 12.37
CA VAL A 38 -3.50 18.49 11.54
C VAL A 38 -2.75 19.28 10.47
N ALA A 39 -1.50 19.69 10.71
CA ALA A 39 -0.71 20.41 9.70
C ALA A 39 -0.19 19.48 8.58
N ASP A 40 0.12 18.23 8.94
CA ASP A 40 0.93 17.33 8.10
C ASP A 40 0.12 16.24 7.38
N GLY A 41 -1.16 16.09 7.73
CA GLY A 41 -2.07 15.11 7.16
C GLY A 41 -1.89 13.71 7.72
N THR A 42 -2.96 12.91 7.63
CA THR A 42 -2.94 11.49 8.05
C THR A 42 -2.09 10.66 7.08
N PRO A 43 -1.15 9.82 7.55
CA PRO A 43 -0.18 9.17 6.68
C PRO A 43 -0.75 7.90 6.04
N HIS A 44 -0.45 7.69 4.76
CA HIS A 44 -0.90 6.55 3.97
C HIS A 44 0.16 6.12 2.96
N LEU A 45 0.41 4.81 2.83
CA LEU A 45 1.28 4.24 1.81
C LEU A 45 0.48 3.44 0.79
N LEU A 46 0.67 3.74 -0.49
CA LEU A 46 0.37 2.83 -1.58
C LEU A 46 1.68 2.18 -2.06
N LEU A 47 1.82 0.88 -1.81
CA LEU A 47 2.93 0.07 -2.32
C LEU A 47 2.48 -0.71 -3.56
N ILE A 48 3.12 -0.44 -4.69
CA ILE A 48 2.91 -1.14 -5.94
C ILE A 48 4.06 -2.10 -6.15
N HIS A 49 3.76 -3.39 -6.20
CA HIS A 49 4.76 -4.43 -6.42
C HIS A 49 4.57 -5.09 -7.78
N LEU A 50 5.58 -4.94 -8.64
CA LEU A 50 5.61 -5.46 -10.00
C LEU A 50 6.31 -6.83 -9.99
N GLN A 51 5.52 -7.89 -9.90
CA GLN A 51 5.99 -9.28 -9.71
C GLN A 51 6.76 -9.76 -10.94
N GLY A 52 8.03 -10.05 -10.75
CA GLY A 52 8.98 -10.43 -11.79
C GLY A 52 10.12 -9.44 -12.01
N GLY A 53 9.95 -8.17 -11.63
CA GLY A 53 11.04 -7.19 -11.60
C GLY A 53 10.70 -5.82 -12.19
N TYR A 54 10.97 -4.77 -11.42
CA TYR A 54 10.86 -3.39 -11.88
C TYR A 54 12.19 -2.99 -12.51
N ASN A 55 12.18 -2.76 -13.84
CA ASN A 55 13.41 -2.47 -14.57
C ASN A 55 14.06 -1.18 -14.05
N ALA A 56 15.38 -1.22 -13.81
CA ALA A 56 16.12 -0.08 -13.29
C ALA A 56 16.07 1.15 -14.22
N LEU A 57 15.76 0.97 -15.52
CA LEU A 57 15.56 2.09 -16.44
C LEU A 57 14.50 3.08 -15.96
N PHE A 58 13.54 2.66 -15.13
CA PHE A 58 12.51 3.57 -14.66
C PHE A 58 13.03 4.51 -13.56
N GLY A 59 13.95 4.07 -12.71
CA GLY A 59 14.52 4.90 -11.63
C GLY A 59 15.95 5.39 -11.86
N SER A 60 16.59 4.96 -12.94
CA SER A 60 18.02 5.19 -13.19
C SER A 60 18.29 5.21 -14.70
N ALA A 61 17.46 5.93 -15.47
CA ALA A 61 17.50 5.86 -16.92
C ALA A 61 18.84 6.36 -17.50
N ASP A 62 19.45 7.36 -16.86
CA ASP A 62 20.77 7.88 -17.24
C ASP A 62 21.88 6.83 -17.19
N SER A 63 21.79 5.83 -16.30
CA SER A 63 22.74 4.72 -16.24
C SER A 63 22.79 3.89 -17.53
N PHE A 64 21.78 4.01 -18.39
CA PHE A 64 21.63 3.21 -19.60
C PHE A 64 21.75 4.01 -20.88
N MET A 65 21.91 5.34 -20.80
CA MET A 65 22.12 6.18 -21.96
C MET A 65 23.38 5.75 -22.72
N GLY A 66 23.22 5.35 -23.99
CA GLY A 66 24.33 4.88 -24.83
C GLY A 66 24.94 3.54 -24.39
N GLY A 67 24.24 2.78 -23.53
CA GLY A 67 24.76 1.57 -22.90
C GLY A 67 24.00 0.29 -23.25
N THR A 68 24.09 -0.67 -22.33
CA THR A 68 23.72 -2.10 -22.47
C THR A 68 22.21 -2.35 -22.65
N PHE A 69 21.34 -1.42 -22.24
CA PHE A 69 19.92 -1.40 -22.60
C PHE A 69 19.75 -0.47 -23.80
N GLY A 70 19.93 -1.00 -25.02
CA GLY A 70 20.08 -0.21 -26.25
C GLY A 70 18.88 0.67 -26.65
N GLY A 71 17.77 0.61 -25.91
CA GLY A 71 16.59 1.44 -26.13
C GLY A 71 16.50 2.71 -25.29
N VAL A 72 17.44 3.00 -24.38
CA VAL A 72 17.38 4.23 -23.56
C VAL A 72 18.06 5.40 -24.29
N THR A 73 17.29 6.46 -24.55
CA THR A 73 17.71 7.63 -25.33
C THR A 73 17.27 8.91 -24.64
N ALA A 74 17.89 10.05 -24.95
CA ALA A 74 17.45 11.34 -24.40
C ALA A 74 15.94 11.59 -24.62
N GLY A 75 15.38 11.15 -25.77
CA GLY A 75 13.97 11.34 -26.12
C GLY A 75 12.97 10.49 -25.32
N ASN A 76 13.43 9.47 -24.58
CA ASN A 76 12.57 8.65 -23.72
C ASN A 76 12.98 8.67 -22.25
N THR A 77 13.71 9.72 -21.85
CA THR A 77 14.03 10.02 -20.46
C THR A 77 13.33 11.30 -20.00
N PHE A 78 13.20 11.46 -18.69
CA PHE A 78 12.67 12.65 -18.04
C PHE A 78 13.58 13.04 -16.88
N GLN A 79 14.09 14.27 -16.92
CA GLN A 79 14.82 14.84 -15.80
C GLN A 79 13.82 15.35 -14.76
N VAL A 80 13.80 14.74 -13.58
CA VAL A 80 13.00 15.25 -12.46
C VAL A 80 13.56 16.62 -12.05
N PRO A 81 12.72 17.67 -11.88
CA PRO A 81 13.20 19.00 -11.50
C PRO A 81 13.96 19.03 -10.17
N ASN A 82 14.62 20.17 -9.89
CA ASN A 82 15.31 20.46 -8.62
C ASN A 82 16.43 19.47 -8.27
N GLY A 83 17.21 19.05 -9.25
CA GLY A 83 18.32 18.11 -9.06
C GLY A 83 17.87 16.66 -8.80
N GLY A 84 16.64 16.31 -9.19
CA GLY A 84 16.11 14.96 -9.10
C GLY A 84 16.79 13.97 -10.04
N PRO A 85 16.38 12.69 -10.00
CA PRO A 85 16.92 11.66 -10.89
C PRO A 85 16.52 11.86 -12.35
N VAL A 86 17.30 11.28 -13.26
CA VAL A 86 16.86 11.02 -14.63
C VAL A 86 16.11 9.69 -14.64
N VAL A 87 14.82 9.75 -14.93
CA VAL A 87 13.91 8.60 -14.95
C VAL A 87 13.40 8.32 -16.36
N ASP A 88 12.70 7.22 -16.55
CA ASP A 88 12.02 6.95 -17.82
C ASP A 88 10.89 7.96 -18.07
N ALA A 89 10.70 8.36 -19.32
CA ALA A 89 9.69 9.35 -19.70
C ALA A 89 8.25 8.94 -19.35
N SER A 90 7.96 7.64 -19.19
CA SER A 90 6.64 7.18 -18.71
C SER A 90 6.26 7.80 -17.36
N LEU A 91 7.21 7.99 -16.43
CA LEU A 91 6.98 8.64 -15.14
C LEU A 91 6.77 10.16 -15.28
N GLY A 92 7.29 10.77 -16.34
CA GLY A 92 7.09 12.20 -16.67
C GLY A 92 5.65 12.56 -17.02
N ARG A 93 4.79 11.57 -17.28
CA ARG A 93 3.35 11.73 -17.56
C ARG A 93 2.49 11.93 -16.31
N LEU A 94 3.03 11.67 -15.12
CA LEU A 94 2.32 11.92 -13.86
C LEU A 94 2.04 13.42 -13.69
N PRO A 95 1.01 13.82 -12.92
CA PRO A 95 0.73 15.23 -12.66
C PRO A 95 1.96 15.98 -12.13
N PRO A 96 2.15 17.27 -12.46
CA PRO A 96 3.33 18.05 -12.04
C PRO A 96 3.66 17.93 -10.54
N MET A 97 2.66 17.98 -9.66
CA MET A 97 2.87 17.84 -8.22
C MET A 97 3.45 16.48 -7.81
N ALA A 98 3.11 15.41 -8.52
CA ALA A 98 3.64 14.07 -8.29
C ALA A 98 5.01 13.88 -8.94
N ARG A 99 5.16 14.19 -10.24
CA ARG A 99 6.43 13.96 -10.96
C ARG A 99 7.59 14.79 -10.42
N ASN A 100 7.32 15.95 -9.83
CA ASN A 100 8.34 16.80 -9.20
C ASN A 100 8.80 16.28 -7.83
N LYS A 101 8.21 15.18 -7.34
CA LYS A 101 8.50 14.54 -6.04
C LYS A 101 9.04 13.11 -6.21
N ILE A 102 9.40 12.73 -7.43
CA ILE A 102 10.00 11.42 -7.70
C ILE A 102 11.39 11.35 -7.06
N VAL A 103 11.63 10.25 -6.35
CA VAL A 103 12.95 9.83 -5.89
C VAL A 103 13.18 8.38 -6.27
N SER A 104 14.44 8.03 -6.53
CA SER A 104 14.83 6.69 -6.94
C SER A 104 15.71 6.05 -5.87
N VAL A 105 15.27 4.93 -5.33
CA VAL A 105 15.86 4.30 -4.14
C VAL A 105 16.45 2.95 -4.52
N GLY A 106 17.72 2.74 -4.20
CA GLY A 106 18.38 1.46 -4.39
C GLY A 106 18.11 0.52 -3.22
N VAL A 107 17.79 -0.74 -3.51
CA VAL A 107 17.54 -1.78 -2.52
C VAL A 107 18.44 -2.96 -2.82
N PHE A 108 19.46 -3.19 -1.99
CA PHE A 108 20.42 -4.27 -2.21
C PHE A 108 20.12 -5.47 -1.31
N HIS A 109 19.18 -6.32 -1.74
CA HIS A 109 18.76 -7.51 -1.00
C HIS A 109 19.63 -8.76 -1.25
N ARG A 110 20.55 -8.71 -2.23
CA ARG A 110 21.54 -9.77 -2.54
C ARG A 110 20.93 -11.09 -3.02
N GLN A 111 19.74 -11.02 -3.64
CA GLN A 111 19.01 -12.19 -4.12
C GLN A 111 18.61 -12.00 -5.58
N SER A 112 18.76 -13.02 -6.40
CA SER A 112 18.28 -13.03 -7.80
C SER A 112 17.08 -13.95 -8.01
N ALA A 113 16.84 -14.92 -7.12
CA ALA A 113 15.67 -15.79 -7.22
C ALA A 113 14.39 -15.07 -6.76
N HIS A 114 13.31 -15.13 -7.55
CA HIS A 114 12.03 -14.43 -7.27
C HIS A 114 11.59 -14.50 -5.81
N GLY A 115 11.40 -15.70 -5.26
CA GLY A 115 10.89 -15.87 -3.89
C GLY A 115 11.80 -15.28 -2.82
N ALA A 116 13.13 -15.46 -2.95
CA ALA A 116 14.10 -14.89 -2.04
C ALA A 116 14.20 -13.36 -2.17
N ALA A 117 14.12 -12.84 -3.39
CA ALA A 117 14.18 -11.41 -3.69
C ALA A 117 12.92 -10.67 -3.19
N GLN A 118 11.75 -11.26 -3.39
CA GLN A 118 10.49 -10.81 -2.79
C GLN A 118 10.64 -10.71 -1.26
N ALA A 119 11.05 -11.80 -0.60
CA ALA A 119 11.24 -11.80 0.84
C ALA A 119 12.29 -10.77 1.30
N GLY A 120 13.42 -10.64 0.61
CA GLY A 120 14.47 -9.68 0.95
C GLY A 120 14.09 -8.21 0.72
N GLY A 121 13.08 -7.94 -0.09
CA GLY A 121 12.50 -6.62 -0.29
C GLY A 121 11.49 -6.22 0.78
N ILE A 122 10.79 -7.18 1.40
CA ILE A 122 9.63 -6.90 2.28
C ILE A 122 9.68 -7.53 3.67
N THR A 123 10.73 -8.29 4.01
CA THR A 123 10.87 -8.94 5.32
C THR A 123 12.29 -8.90 5.89
N GLU A 124 12.40 -8.99 7.21
CA GLU A 124 13.62 -9.33 7.95
C GLU A 124 13.26 -10.18 9.16
N GLY A 125 13.97 -11.30 9.39
CA GLY A 125 13.77 -12.13 10.58
C GLY A 125 12.35 -12.67 10.77
N GLY A 126 11.58 -12.84 9.68
CA GLY A 126 10.18 -13.27 9.71
C GLY A 126 9.16 -12.14 9.90
N ALA A 127 9.62 -10.90 10.09
CA ALA A 127 8.75 -9.75 10.27
C ALA A 127 8.50 -9.03 8.94
N CYS A 128 7.23 -8.81 8.60
CA CYS A 128 6.81 -8.17 7.35
C CYS A 128 6.79 -6.65 7.48
N PHE A 129 7.57 -5.94 6.65
CA PHE A 129 7.74 -4.49 6.76
C PHE A 129 6.44 -3.70 6.52
N PRO A 130 5.59 -4.00 5.53
CA PRO A 130 4.27 -3.36 5.40
C PRO A 130 3.42 -3.43 6.68
N VAL A 131 3.41 -4.59 7.35
CA VAL A 131 2.63 -4.81 8.58
C VAL A 131 3.20 -4.04 9.75
N GLN A 132 4.53 -4.08 9.93
CA GLN A 132 5.22 -3.28 10.94
C GLN A 132 5.02 -1.78 10.74
N LEU A 133 5.10 -1.31 9.49
CA LEU A 133 4.87 0.09 9.15
C LEU A 133 3.42 0.50 9.47
N ALA A 134 2.45 -0.30 9.03
CA ALA A 134 1.03 -0.04 9.31
C ALA A 134 0.74 0.01 10.82
N ALA A 135 1.34 -0.88 11.60
CA ALA A 135 1.23 -0.87 13.06
C ALA A 135 1.83 0.39 13.68
N ALA A 136 3.04 0.77 13.25
CA ALA A 136 3.76 1.93 13.76
C ALA A 136 3.10 3.27 13.40
N MET A 137 2.42 3.34 12.25
CA MET A 137 1.61 4.51 11.85
C MET A 137 0.41 4.77 12.78
N GLY A 138 -0.01 3.77 13.57
CA GLY A 138 -1.09 3.93 14.54
C GLY A 138 -2.46 4.11 13.89
N GLY A 139 -3.26 5.05 14.41
CA GLY A 139 -4.58 5.39 13.86
C GLY A 139 -5.72 4.42 14.21
N GLN A 140 -6.94 4.86 13.84
CA GLN A 140 -8.22 4.22 14.17
C GLN A 140 -8.87 3.51 12.96
N ALA A 141 -8.07 3.19 11.94
CA ALA A 141 -8.56 2.40 10.81
C ALA A 141 -8.84 0.97 11.27
N SER A 142 -9.97 0.42 10.84
CA SER A 142 -10.33 -0.97 11.14
C SER A 142 -9.49 -1.96 10.33
N ILE A 143 -9.17 -1.59 9.08
CA ILE A 143 -8.18 -2.27 8.24
C ILE A 143 -6.97 -1.34 8.18
N LYS A 144 -5.85 -1.74 8.81
CA LYS A 144 -4.62 -0.94 8.84
C LYS A 144 -3.66 -1.30 7.70
N CYS A 145 -3.59 -2.58 7.32
CA CYS A 145 -2.78 -3.06 6.22
C CYS A 145 -3.65 -3.91 5.29
N ALA A 146 -3.68 -3.57 4.00
CA ALA A 146 -4.52 -4.24 3.03
C ALA A 146 -3.75 -4.66 1.78
N THR A 147 -4.15 -5.76 1.18
CA THR A 147 -3.85 -6.09 -0.22
C THR A 147 -5.12 -5.94 -1.03
N VAL A 148 -5.02 -5.29 -2.18
CA VAL A 148 -6.18 -5.06 -3.05
C VAL A 148 -6.15 -6.02 -4.25
N GLY A 149 -7.30 -6.65 -4.48
CA GLY A 149 -7.50 -7.69 -5.48
C GLY A 149 -7.05 -9.07 -5.03
N GLY A 150 -6.34 -9.75 -5.93
CA GLY A 150 -5.65 -11.01 -5.67
C GLY A 150 -4.16 -10.85 -5.92
N GLY A 151 -3.38 -11.68 -5.22
CA GLY A 151 -1.93 -11.74 -5.32
C GLY A 151 -1.27 -11.88 -3.95
N SER A 152 -0.12 -12.54 -3.92
CA SER A 152 0.77 -12.60 -2.76
C SER A 152 2.20 -12.69 -3.30
N ILE A 153 3.15 -12.12 -2.56
CA ILE A 153 4.58 -12.38 -2.76
C ILE A 153 5.13 -13.06 -1.51
N GLN A 154 6.23 -13.78 -1.68
CA GLN A 154 6.88 -14.45 -0.56
C GLN A 154 7.27 -13.42 0.52
N GLY A 155 6.89 -13.72 1.77
CA GLY A 155 7.13 -12.84 2.92
C GLY A 155 5.93 -11.99 3.34
N MET A 156 4.82 -11.97 2.59
CA MET A 156 3.58 -11.28 2.98
C MET A 156 2.78 -12.04 4.05
N THR A 157 3.39 -12.27 5.20
CA THR A 157 2.80 -13.02 6.31
C THR A 157 3.14 -12.37 7.65
N GLY A 158 2.45 -12.80 8.71
CA GLY A 158 2.74 -12.37 10.08
C GLY A 158 1.89 -11.19 10.57
N THR A 159 2.08 -10.88 11.84
CA THR A 159 1.34 -9.86 12.59
C THR A 159 2.32 -8.91 13.28
N SER A 160 1.88 -7.67 13.55
CA SER A 160 2.63 -6.71 14.37
C SER A 160 1.65 -5.77 15.05
N GLY A 161 1.68 -5.67 16.39
CA GLY A 161 0.81 -4.75 17.13
C GLY A 161 -0.69 -4.90 16.82
N ASN A 162 -1.17 -6.14 16.72
CA ASN A 162 -2.55 -6.51 16.30
C ASN A 162 -2.93 -6.02 14.89
N VAL A 163 -1.92 -5.87 14.01
CA VAL A 163 -2.10 -5.60 12.59
C VAL A 163 -1.67 -6.82 11.80
N SER A 164 -2.51 -7.22 10.85
CA SER A 164 -2.23 -8.20 9.82
C SER A 164 -2.70 -7.69 8.46
N ILE A 165 -2.25 -8.34 7.39
CA ILE A 165 -2.68 -8.02 6.02
C ILE A 165 -4.10 -8.57 5.80
N GLN A 166 -5.02 -7.69 5.41
CA GLN A 166 -6.38 -8.06 5.02
C GLN A 166 -6.51 -8.03 3.50
N ASN A 167 -7.00 -9.12 2.90
CA ASN A 167 -7.18 -9.17 1.44
C ASN A 167 -8.55 -8.64 0.98
N ILE A 168 -8.52 -7.70 0.04
CA ILE A 168 -9.68 -6.98 -0.48
C ILE A 168 -9.90 -7.35 -1.95
N ALA A 169 -10.49 -8.52 -2.19
CA ALA A 169 -10.79 -8.98 -3.55
C ALA A 169 -12.02 -8.30 -4.19
N ASP A 170 -12.90 -7.75 -3.35
CA ASP A 170 -14.12 -7.06 -3.75
C ASP A 170 -14.41 -5.93 -2.74
N VAL A 171 -14.66 -4.72 -3.24
CA VAL A 171 -14.89 -3.53 -2.39
C VAL A 171 -16.36 -3.35 -1.97
N ARG A 172 -17.29 -4.17 -2.45
CA ARG A 172 -18.73 -4.07 -2.15
C ARG A 172 -19.01 -4.08 -0.65
N SER A 173 -18.41 -5.03 0.05
CA SER A 173 -18.59 -5.18 1.50
C SER A 173 -18.01 -3.98 2.26
N THR A 174 -16.85 -3.49 1.84
CA THR A 174 -16.21 -2.29 2.39
C THR A 174 -17.06 -1.03 2.16
N ILE A 175 -17.58 -0.84 0.93
CA ILE A 175 -18.49 0.27 0.59
C ILE A 175 -19.76 0.19 1.44
N ALA A 176 -20.42 -0.97 1.48
CA ALA A 176 -21.64 -1.15 2.25
C ALA A 176 -21.43 -0.91 3.75
N ALA A 177 -20.30 -1.37 4.29
CA ALA A 177 -19.96 -1.15 5.69
C ALA A 177 -19.66 0.32 6.00
N LEU A 178 -19.02 1.06 5.09
CA LEU A 178 -18.64 2.46 5.31
C LEU A 178 -19.74 3.47 4.99
N GLN A 179 -20.61 3.19 4.02
CA GLN A 179 -21.74 4.06 3.68
C GLN A 179 -22.89 3.93 4.68
N GLY A 180 -23.05 2.76 5.31
CA GLY A 180 -24.30 2.43 6.00
C GLY A 180 -25.42 2.15 4.98
N ASN A 181 -26.33 1.26 5.34
CA ASN A 181 -27.45 0.89 4.47
C ASN A 181 -28.62 0.42 5.34
N ASP A 182 -29.80 1.02 5.15
CA ASP A 182 -31.02 0.72 5.89
C ASP A 182 -31.64 -0.66 5.54
N THR A 183 -31.15 -1.30 4.47
CA THR A 183 -31.57 -2.65 4.05
C THR A 183 -30.67 -3.76 4.61
N LEU A 184 -29.59 -3.41 5.30
CA LEU A 184 -28.70 -4.35 5.98
C LEU A 184 -29.04 -4.41 7.48
N PRO A 185 -28.76 -5.54 8.17
CA PRO A 185 -28.93 -5.63 9.61
C PRO A 185 -28.20 -4.50 10.33
N ASP A 186 -28.83 -3.93 11.36
CA ASP A 186 -28.29 -2.82 12.13
C ASP A 186 -26.81 -3.05 12.49
N ARG A 187 -25.97 -2.05 12.22
CA ARG A 187 -24.52 -2.16 12.35
C ARG A 187 -24.08 -2.35 13.80
N ALA A 188 -24.77 -1.72 14.75
CA ALA A 188 -24.49 -1.87 16.17
C ALA A 188 -24.95 -3.25 16.69
N ILE A 189 -26.04 -3.80 16.15
CA ILE A 189 -26.47 -5.17 16.45
C ILE A 189 -25.47 -6.19 15.87
N SER A 190 -25.06 -6.01 14.62
CA SER A 190 -24.10 -6.89 13.94
C SER A 190 -22.72 -6.86 14.61
N GLY A 191 -22.26 -5.68 15.04
CA GLY A 191 -21.03 -5.54 15.81
C GLY A 191 -21.08 -6.30 17.14
N ARG A 192 -22.16 -6.16 17.91
CA ARG A 192 -22.34 -6.91 19.18
C ARG A 192 -22.43 -8.42 18.97
N ALA A 193 -23.05 -8.88 17.88
CA ALA A 193 -23.12 -10.30 17.55
C ALA A 193 -21.74 -10.90 17.23
N LEU A 194 -20.87 -10.12 16.59
CA LEU A 194 -19.48 -10.53 16.33
C LEU A 194 -18.63 -10.52 17.60
N GLU A 195 -18.80 -9.55 18.49
CA GLU A 195 -18.18 -9.55 19.82
C GLU A 195 -18.56 -10.79 20.62
N GLY A 196 -19.85 -11.14 20.63
CA GLY A 196 -20.33 -12.38 21.24
C GLY A 196 -19.71 -13.63 20.61
N SER A 197 -19.61 -13.66 19.27
CA SER A 197 -18.98 -14.77 18.54
C SER A 197 -17.49 -14.92 18.84
N GLN A 198 -16.79 -13.80 19.01
CA GLN A 198 -15.39 -13.76 19.40
C GLN A 198 -15.20 -14.21 20.86
N ALA A 199 -16.06 -13.76 21.78
CA ALA A 199 -16.05 -14.19 23.18
C ALA A 199 -16.28 -15.71 23.31
N MET A 200 -17.22 -16.28 22.55
CA MET A 200 -17.44 -17.73 22.50
C MET A 200 -16.25 -18.50 21.92
N SER A 201 -15.47 -17.87 21.04
CA SER A 201 -14.29 -18.46 20.42
C SER A 201 -12.99 -18.20 21.20
N ALA A 202 -13.03 -17.39 22.26
CA ALA A 202 -11.86 -16.88 22.96
C ALA A 202 -10.97 -18.00 23.54
N GLY A 203 -11.57 -19.08 24.04
CA GLY A 203 -10.82 -20.23 24.55
C GLY A 203 -10.00 -20.95 23.48
N ARG A 204 -10.52 -21.04 22.23
CA ARG A 204 -9.81 -21.63 21.10
C ARG A 204 -8.73 -20.69 20.54
N LEU A 205 -9.04 -19.39 20.49
CA LEU A 205 -8.08 -18.35 20.11
C LEU A 205 -6.89 -18.29 21.09
N GLY A 206 -7.16 -18.38 22.40
CA GLY A 206 -6.13 -18.42 23.44
C GLY A 206 -5.32 -19.72 23.49
N ALA A 207 -5.91 -20.86 23.10
CA ALA A 207 -5.22 -22.14 23.03
C ALA A 207 -4.28 -22.29 21.82
N SER A 208 -4.39 -21.42 20.81
CA SER A 208 -3.53 -21.44 19.62
C SER A 208 -3.15 -20.02 19.18
N PRO A 209 -2.41 -19.28 20.03
CA PRO A 209 -2.21 -17.85 19.87
C PRO A 209 -1.45 -17.50 18.59
N LYS A 210 -0.51 -18.34 18.14
CA LYS A 210 0.25 -18.13 16.90
C LYS A 210 -0.47 -18.61 15.63
N GLY A 211 -1.33 -19.63 15.75
CA GLY A 211 -2.00 -20.26 14.59
C GLY A 211 -3.31 -19.58 14.20
N LEU A 212 -3.96 -18.89 15.15
CA LEU A 212 -5.26 -18.23 14.96
C LEU A 212 -5.20 -16.71 15.12
N GLU A 213 -4.01 -16.12 15.21
CA GLU A 213 -3.82 -14.68 15.40
C GLU A 213 -4.51 -13.87 14.28
N HIS A 214 -4.33 -14.28 13.02
CA HIS A 214 -5.00 -13.66 11.87
C HIS A 214 -6.54 -13.73 11.95
N LEU A 215 -7.09 -14.79 12.56
CA LEU A 215 -8.53 -14.94 12.75
C LEU A 215 -9.03 -13.98 13.84
N LYS A 216 -8.27 -13.85 14.93
CA LYS A 216 -8.55 -12.87 15.98
C LYS A 216 -8.52 -11.44 15.42
N ASP A 217 -7.46 -11.08 14.70
CA ASP A 217 -7.35 -9.76 14.06
C ASP A 217 -8.52 -9.51 13.11
N GLY A 218 -8.92 -10.52 12.33
CA GLY A 218 -10.09 -10.44 11.46
C GLY A 218 -11.38 -10.12 12.21
N TYR A 219 -11.65 -10.78 13.34
CA TYR A 219 -12.81 -10.48 14.19
C TYR A 219 -12.76 -9.06 14.75
N ASP A 220 -11.60 -8.62 15.24
CA ASP A 220 -11.40 -7.27 15.78
C ASP A 220 -11.63 -6.22 14.68
N THR A 221 -11.10 -6.45 13.47
CA THR A 221 -11.27 -5.58 12.30
C THR A 221 -12.74 -5.44 11.87
N VAL A 222 -13.50 -6.54 11.77
CA VAL A 222 -14.90 -6.46 11.33
C VAL A 222 -15.75 -5.73 12.38
N THR A 223 -15.55 -6.06 13.66
CA THR A 223 -16.22 -5.38 14.78
C THR A 223 -15.93 -3.88 14.78
N ALA A 224 -14.66 -3.48 14.66
CA ALA A 224 -14.25 -2.08 14.60
C ALA A 224 -14.84 -1.35 13.38
N THR A 225 -14.92 -2.02 12.23
CA THR A 225 -15.52 -1.44 11.00
C THR A 225 -17.00 -1.12 11.21
N LEU A 226 -17.74 -2.03 11.84
CA LEU A 226 -19.18 -1.83 12.07
C LEU A 226 -19.48 -0.70 13.06
N LYS A 227 -18.62 -0.51 14.06
CA LYS A 227 -18.73 0.58 15.05
C LYS A 227 -18.40 1.97 14.50
N LYS A 228 -17.69 2.05 13.37
CA LYS A 228 -17.25 3.34 12.80
C LYS A 228 -18.44 4.10 12.23
N ALA A 229 -18.57 5.39 12.53
CA ALA A 229 -19.61 6.22 11.91
C ALA A 229 -19.51 6.15 10.37
N PRO A 230 -20.65 6.16 9.64
CA PRO A 230 -20.64 6.24 8.19
C PRO A 230 -19.73 7.38 7.71
N ALA A 231 -18.88 7.09 6.74
CA ALA A 231 -17.97 8.09 6.21
C ALA A 231 -18.68 8.90 5.10
N PRO A 232 -18.62 10.24 5.09
CA PRO A 232 -19.39 11.09 4.18
C PRO A 232 -18.89 11.09 2.72
N TYR A 233 -18.14 10.06 2.29
CA TYR A 233 -17.51 10.05 0.97
C TYR A 233 -18.45 9.52 -0.11
N ALA A 234 -18.39 10.13 -1.29
CA ALA A 234 -19.06 9.67 -2.50
C ALA A 234 -18.32 8.45 -3.09
N PHE A 235 -18.42 7.30 -2.42
CA PHE A 235 -17.76 6.05 -2.85
C PHE A 235 -18.23 5.58 -4.24
N ASP A 236 -19.45 5.96 -4.63
CA ASP A 236 -20.05 5.72 -5.94
C ASP A 236 -19.26 6.34 -7.10
N ARG A 237 -18.45 7.38 -6.83
CA ARG A 237 -17.64 8.09 -7.83
C ARG A 237 -16.21 7.58 -7.94
N ILE A 238 -15.74 6.73 -7.01
CA ILE A 238 -14.35 6.27 -7.01
C ILE A 238 -14.11 5.30 -8.17
N LEU A 239 -14.81 4.17 -8.23
CA LEU A 239 -14.57 3.15 -9.27
C LEU A 239 -14.74 3.69 -10.71
N PRO A 240 -15.80 4.47 -11.03
CA PRO A 240 -15.98 5.01 -12.38
C PRO A 240 -14.86 5.95 -12.83
N ALA A 241 -14.20 6.68 -11.91
CA ALA A 241 -13.09 7.56 -12.26
C ALA A 241 -11.86 6.79 -12.80
N TYR A 242 -11.76 5.50 -12.50
CA TYR A 242 -10.73 4.60 -13.04
C TYR A 242 -11.23 3.75 -14.22
N GLY A 243 -12.43 4.03 -14.75
CA GLY A 243 -13.06 3.23 -15.79
C GLY A 243 -13.48 1.83 -15.32
N VAL A 244 -13.65 1.62 -14.02
CA VAL A 244 -14.00 0.32 -13.43
C VAL A 244 -15.51 0.24 -13.24
N THR A 245 -16.12 -0.81 -13.78
CA THR A 245 -17.53 -1.15 -13.56
C THR A 245 -17.65 -2.31 -12.56
N GLY A 246 -18.62 -2.22 -11.66
CA GLY A 246 -18.80 -3.21 -10.60
C GLY A 246 -17.88 -2.99 -9.40
N THR A 247 -17.70 -4.05 -8.59
CA THR A 247 -17.03 -3.98 -7.26
C THR A 247 -15.89 -4.99 -7.08
N ALA A 248 -15.70 -5.89 -8.04
CA ALA A 248 -14.57 -6.82 -8.04
C ALA A 248 -13.26 -6.10 -8.36
N VAL A 249 -12.15 -6.56 -7.78
CA VAL A 249 -10.83 -5.95 -7.90
C VAL A 249 -9.89 -6.87 -8.69
N ASN A 250 -10.06 -6.89 -10.01
CA ASN A 250 -9.49 -7.88 -10.93
C ASN A 250 -8.65 -7.27 -12.07
N SER A 251 -8.53 -5.95 -12.14
CA SER A 251 -7.59 -5.23 -13.01
C SER A 251 -6.67 -4.34 -12.18
N PHE A 252 -5.53 -3.91 -12.74
CA PHE A 252 -4.66 -2.97 -12.03
C PHE A 252 -5.36 -1.62 -11.77
N ALA A 253 -6.16 -1.12 -12.71
CA ALA A 253 -7.00 0.05 -12.50
C ALA A 253 -7.98 -0.15 -11.32
N GLY A 254 -8.61 -1.34 -11.23
CA GLY A 254 -9.43 -1.74 -10.09
C GLY A 254 -8.66 -1.76 -8.77
N LYS A 255 -7.40 -2.23 -8.78
CA LYS A 255 -6.52 -2.23 -7.60
C LYS A 255 -6.22 -0.80 -7.13
N ILE A 256 -5.92 0.12 -8.04
CA ILE A 256 -5.67 1.52 -7.67
C ILE A 256 -6.95 2.22 -7.20
N ALA A 257 -8.10 1.95 -7.82
CA ALA A 257 -9.40 2.44 -7.34
C ALA A 257 -9.72 1.94 -5.92
N ALA A 258 -9.51 0.65 -5.66
CA ALA A 258 -9.65 0.06 -4.34
C ALA A 258 -8.65 0.67 -3.35
N ALA A 259 -7.42 0.95 -3.76
CA ALA A 259 -6.43 1.61 -2.91
C ALA A 259 -6.85 3.02 -2.53
N GLU A 260 -7.38 3.82 -3.46
CA GLU A 260 -7.95 5.13 -3.14
C GLU A 260 -9.07 4.98 -2.10
N LEU A 261 -9.99 4.04 -2.30
CA LEU A 261 -11.08 3.77 -1.35
C LEU A 261 -10.57 3.41 0.04
N MET A 262 -9.57 2.52 0.11
CA MET A 262 -8.96 2.07 1.36
C MET A 262 -8.23 3.21 2.07
N ILE A 263 -7.53 4.08 1.34
CA ILE A 263 -6.84 5.25 1.89
C ILE A 263 -7.86 6.27 2.42
N ARG A 264 -8.91 6.57 1.65
CA ARG A 264 -9.99 7.48 2.10
C ARG A 264 -10.72 6.96 3.33
N SER A 265 -10.85 5.63 3.47
CA SER A 265 -11.43 4.98 4.66
C SER A 265 -10.49 4.93 5.88
N GLY A 266 -9.22 5.28 5.69
CA GLY A 266 -8.20 5.43 6.74
C GLY A 266 -7.09 4.39 6.73
N THR A 267 -7.08 3.42 5.80
CA THR A 267 -6.09 2.34 5.78
C THR A 267 -4.67 2.89 5.66
N ASN A 268 -3.77 2.46 6.55
CA ASN A 268 -2.41 2.98 6.65
C ASN A 268 -1.54 2.53 5.47
N VAL A 269 -1.55 1.23 5.16
CA VAL A 269 -0.75 0.66 4.07
C VAL A 269 -1.64 -0.15 3.15
N VAL A 270 -1.59 0.14 1.84
CA VAL A 270 -2.28 -0.62 0.80
C VAL A 270 -1.26 -1.15 -0.21
N MET A 271 -1.33 -2.45 -0.49
CA MET A 271 -0.47 -3.13 -1.45
C MET A 271 -1.26 -3.51 -2.70
N ALA A 272 -0.80 -3.04 -3.86
CA ALA A 272 -1.32 -3.38 -5.18
C ALA A 272 -0.25 -4.15 -5.98
N LEU A 273 -0.48 -5.44 -6.19
CA LEU A 273 0.46 -6.28 -6.94
C LEU A 273 0.07 -6.31 -8.42
N ASP A 274 1.05 -6.26 -9.33
CA ASP A 274 0.82 -6.48 -10.76
C ASP A 274 1.75 -7.57 -11.29
N GLY A 275 1.20 -8.54 -12.02
CA GLY A 275 1.92 -9.70 -12.52
C GLY A 275 2.44 -9.54 -13.95
N GLY A 276 3.35 -10.42 -14.36
CA GLY A 276 3.85 -10.49 -15.73
C GLY A 276 5.03 -9.57 -16.04
N TRP A 277 5.73 -9.10 -14.99
CA TRP A 277 6.95 -8.29 -15.10
C TRP A 277 8.23 -9.12 -15.19
N ASP A 278 8.11 -10.45 -15.30
CA ASP A 278 9.24 -11.33 -15.61
C ASP A 278 9.59 -11.28 -17.11
N THR A 279 10.09 -10.14 -17.57
CA THR A 279 10.23 -9.82 -19.00
C THR A 279 11.58 -10.24 -19.58
N HIS A 280 11.94 -11.52 -19.42
CA HIS A 280 13.16 -12.07 -20.02
C HIS A 280 13.24 -11.73 -21.51
N GLY A 281 14.41 -11.30 -21.97
CA GLY A 281 14.64 -10.93 -23.37
C GLY A 281 14.21 -9.51 -23.76
N ASP A 282 13.61 -8.72 -22.86
CA ASP A 282 13.31 -7.30 -23.10
C ASP A 282 14.58 -6.43 -23.04
N ARG A 283 15.38 -6.46 -24.11
CA ARG A 283 16.74 -5.88 -24.17
C ARG A 283 16.75 -4.36 -24.33
N ASP A 284 15.66 -3.76 -24.79
CA ASP A 284 15.55 -2.33 -25.07
C ASP A 284 14.53 -1.62 -24.17
N GLY A 285 13.82 -2.39 -23.31
CA GLY A 285 12.80 -1.90 -22.40
C GLY A 285 11.47 -1.58 -23.09
N SER A 286 11.28 -1.95 -24.36
CA SER A 286 10.06 -1.69 -25.13
C SER A 286 8.84 -2.35 -24.49
N ARG A 287 8.97 -3.60 -24.03
CA ARG A 287 7.88 -4.35 -23.41
C ARG A 287 7.49 -3.75 -22.05
N VAL A 288 8.46 -3.52 -21.15
CA VAL A 288 8.15 -2.94 -19.83
C VAL A 288 7.63 -1.51 -19.95
N ARG A 289 8.11 -0.69 -20.90
CA ARG A 289 7.53 0.64 -21.18
C ARG A 289 6.12 0.55 -21.69
N GLY A 290 5.82 -0.41 -22.57
CA GLY A 290 4.45 -0.69 -23.00
C GLY A 290 3.54 -0.99 -21.83
N MET A 291 3.97 -1.86 -20.91
CA MET A 291 3.23 -2.18 -19.68
C MET A 291 3.07 -0.96 -18.76
N MET A 292 4.14 -0.20 -18.52
CA MET A 292 4.10 0.99 -17.67
C MET A 292 3.13 2.04 -18.22
N ASN A 293 3.17 2.28 -19.54
CA ASN A 293 2.35 3.30 -20.19
C ASN A 293 0.87 2.94 -20.33
N THR A 294 0.53 1.65 -20.39
CA THR A 294 -0.83 1.16 -20.62
C THR A 294 -1.52 0.67 -19.35
N ARG A 295 -0.78 0.16 -18.37
CA ARG A 295 -1.34 -0.47 -17.17
C ARG A 295 -1.13 0.35 -15.91
N ILE A 296 0.08 0.87 -15.69
CA ILE A 296 0.49 1.43 -14.39
C ILE A 296 0.25 2.94 -14.32
N ILE A 297 0.79 3.69 -15.28
CA ILE A 297 0.73 5.16 -15.26
C ILE A 297 -0.69 5.71 -15.39
N PRO A 298 -1.57 5.21 -16.29
CA PRO A 298 -2.90 5.79 -16.44
C PRO A 298 -3.73 5.83 -15.13
N PRO A 299 -3.90 4.74 -14.37
CA PRO A 299 -4.63 4.82 -13.10
C PRO A 299 -3.88 5.64 -12.05
N LEU A 300 -2.53 5.71 -12.08
CA LEU A 300 -1.79 6.56 -11.16
C LEU A 300 -1.99 8.06 -11.41
N ILE A 301 -2.18 8.48 -12.67
CA ILE A 301 -2.57 9.86 -12.98
C ILE A 301 -3.87 10.21 -12.27
N THR A 302 -4.91 9.37 -12.42
CA THR A 302 -6.19 9.54 -11.74
C THR A 302 -6.03 9.56 -10.21
N PHE A 303 -5.21 8.67 -9.66
CA PHE A 303 -4.98 8.57 -8.22
C PHE A 303 -4.35 9.84 -7.64
N PHE A 304 -3.26 10.32 -8.23
CA PHE A 304 -2.62 11.57 -7.80
C PHE A 304 -3.51 12.78 -8.03
N ASP A 305 -4.24 12.83 -9.15
CA ASP A 305 -5.18 13.90 -9.39
C ASP A 305 -6.20 14.00 -8.25
N ARG A 306 -6.80 12.87 -7.86
CA ARG A 306 -7.90 12.85 -6.88
C ARG A 306 -7.45 12.93 -5.42
N LEU A 307 -6.22 12.56 -5.09
CA LEU A 307 -5.72 12.58 -3.70
C LEU A 307 -4.77 13.74 -3.40
N TRP A 308 -4.14 14.33 -4.41
CA TRP A 308 -3.19 15.44 -4.23
C TRP A 308 -3.61 16.71 -4.94
N VAL A 309 -4.06 16.64 -6.20
CA VAL A 309 -4.26 17.83 -7.05
C VAL A 309 -5.62 18.47 -6.84
N ASN A 310 -6.66 17.72 -7.17
CA ASN A 310 -8.05 18.09 -7.10
C ASN A 310 -8.75 17.32 -5.98
N ASN A 311 -8.06 17.18 -4.83
CA ASN A 311 -8.65 16.51 -3.68
C ASN A 311 -9.79 17.39 -3.13
N THR A 312 -11.01 16.93 -3.33
CA THR A 312 -12.22 17.61 -2.85
C THR A 312 -12.58 17.25 -1.40
N GLU A 313 -11.85 16.33 -0.77
CA GLU A 313 -12.01 16.06 0.66
C GLU A 313 -11.40 17.18 1.49
N GLY A 314 -12.14 17.68 2.48
CA GLY A 314 -11.62 18.59 3.51
C GLY A 314 -10.67 17.91 4.52
N ILE A 315 -10.05 16.79 4.16
CA ILE A 315 -9.17 15.99 5.01
C ILE A 315 -7.78 15.98 4.39
N ASN A 316 -6.81 16.48 5.15
CA ASN A 316 -5.41 16.46 4.77
C ASN A 316 -4.83 15.03 4.92
N ARG A 317 -4.16 14.55 3.88
CA ARG A 317 -3.57 13.20 3.81
C ARG A 317 -2.14 13.27 3.30
N ASN A 318 -1.21 12.68 4.04
CA ASN A 318 0.14 12.44 3.59
C ASN A 318 0.21 11.09 2.88
N VAL A 319 -0.15 11.06 1.59
CA VAL A 319 -0.11 9.84 0.78
C VAL A 319 1.27 9.71 0.14
N VAL A 320 1.94 8.59 0.33
CA VAL A 320 3.19 8.21 -0.33
C VAL A 320 2.92 7.04 -1.27
N VAL A 321 3.45 7.08 -2.49
CA VAL A 321 3.41 5.96 -3.44
C VAL A 321 4.81 5.40 -3.63
N CYS A 322 4.97 4.09 -3.49
CA CYS A 322 6.21 3.37 -3.75
C CYS A 322 5.97 2.32 -4.82
N ILE A 323 6.76 2.33 -5.89
CA ILE A 323 6.75 1.33 -6.96
C ILE A 323 8.04 0.54 -6.88
N MET A 324 7.96 -0.77 -6.71
CA MET A 324 9.11 -1.67 -6.69
C MET A 324 8.78 -3.00 -7.37
N GLY A 325 9.76 -3.88 -7.51
CA GLY A 325 9.57 -5.26 -7.95
C GLY A 325 10.52 -6.19 -7.21
N ASP A 326 10.58 -7.45 -7.66
CA ASP A 326 11.43 -8.48 -7.05
C ASP A 326 12.91 -8.08 -7.05
N PHE A 327 13.37 -7.58 -8.20
CA PHE A 327 14.73 -7.09 -8.46
C PHE A 327 14.68 -6.14 -9.67
N ALA A 328 15.79 -5.45 -9.93
CA ALA A 328 16.05 -4.80 -11.19
C ALA A 328 16.38 -5.85 -12.26
N ARG A 329 16.00 -5.59 -13.51
CA ARG A 329 16.36 -6.47 -14.63
C ARG A 329 17.80 -6.19 -15.05
N SER A 330 18.67 -7.20 -15.05
CA SER A 330 20.10 -7.09 -15.38
C SER A 330 20.37 -7.17 -16.88
N ALA A 331 21.56 -6.72 -17.29
CA ALA A 331 22.03 -6.78 -18.67
C ALA A 331 23.28 -7.68 -18.81
N PRO A 332 23.51 -8.30 -19.98
CA PRO A 332 22.61 -8.35 -21.14
C PRO A 332 21.43 -9.31 -20.92
N GLY A 333 20.28 -9.04 -21.55
CA GLY A 333 19.18 -10.01 -21.63
C GLY A 333 17.97 -9.76 -20.72
N SER A 334 17.98 -8.72 -19.89
CA SER A 334 16.91 -8.47 -18.92
C SER A 334 16.77 -9.65 -17.96
N ASP A 335 17.87 -10.10 -17.36
CA ASP A 335 17.89 -11.23 -16.42
C ASP A 335 17.69 -10.73 -14.97
N HIS A 336 17.91 -11.56 -13.96
CA HIS A 336 17.65 -11.23 -12.56
C HIS A 336 18.87 -10.58 -11.91
N ALA A 337 18.76 -9.32 -11.48
CA ALA A 337 19.80 -8.68 -10.66
C ALA A 337 19.72 -9.12 -9.19
N ASN A 338 20.75 -8.79 -8.41
CA ASN A 338 20.83 -9.08 -6.97
C ASN A 338 20.31 -7.94 -6.08
N GLY A 339 19.58 -6.99 -6.65
CA GLY A 339 18.99 -5.84 -5.97
C GLY A 339 17.83 -5.28 -6.78
N ALA A 340 17.07 -4.36 -6.22
CA ALA A 340 15.96 -3.66 -6.85
C ALA A 340 16.20 -2.14 -6.86
N CYS A 341 15.62 -1.46 -7.84
CA CYS A 341 15.37 -0.03 -7.74
C CYS A 341 13.90 0.16 -7.34
N ALA A 342 13.59 1.19 -6.57
CA ALA A 342 12.24 1.58 -6.23
C ALA A 342 12.02 3.06 -6.58
N THR A 343 10.84 3.39 -7.10
CA THR A 343 10.42 4.76 -7.33
C THR A 343 9.47 5.17 -6.22
N VAL A 344 9.85 6.18 -5.43
CA VAL A 344 9.03 6.71 -4.35
C VAL A 344 8.55 8.12 -4.71
N ILE A 345 7.31 8.43 -4.37
CA ILE A 345 6.67 9.70 -4.65
C ILE A 345 5.89 10.13 -3.40
N GLY A 346 6.29 11.23 -2.77
CA GLY A 346 5.66 11.72 -1.54
C GLY A 346 5.81 13.23 -1.40
N THR A 347 4.90 13.91 -0.71
CA THR A 347 5.01 15.38 -0.55
C THR A 347 6.28 15.79 0.22
N ARG A 348 6.77 14.89 1.08
CA ARG A 348 7.98 15.00 1.90
C ARG A 348 9.22 14.35 1.31
N THR A 349 9.16 13.86 0.08
CA THR A 349 10.37 13.42 -0.59
C THR A 349 11.09 14.65 -1.15
N LYS A 350 12.42 14.62 -1.02
CA LYS A 350 13.32 15.56 -1.68
C LYS A 350 13.84 14.87 -2.94
N PRO A 351 13.61 15.44 -4.15
CA PRO A 351 14.11 14.88 -5.40
C PRO A 351 15.58 14.48 -5.29
N GLY A 352 15.88 13.25 -5.69
CA GLY A 352 17.22 12.68 -5.56
C GLY A 352 17.23 11.17 -5.80
N THR A 353 18.42 10.58 -5.73
CA THR A 353 18.58 9.14 -5.95
C THR A 353 19.64 8.52 -5.04
N THR A 354 19.31 7.37 -4.47
CA THR A 354 20.25 6.40 -3.90
C THR A 354 20.29 5.12 -4.75
N GLY A 355 19.47 5.06 -5.80
CA GLY A 355 19.24 3.90 -6.65
C GLY A 355 19.91 3.95 -8.02
N LYS A 356 20.91 4.81 -8.21
CA LYS A 356 21.74 4.74 -9.41
C LYS A 356 22.43 3.38 -9.48
N VAL A 357 22.07 2.60 -10.48
CA VAL A 357 22.73 1.34 -10.80
C VAL A 357 23.84 1.59 -11.81
N THR A 358 24.80 0.68 -11.93
CA THR A 358 25.75 0.72 -13.05
C THR A 358 25.03 0.42 -14.37
N ASN A 359 25.67 0.68 -15.51
CA ASN A 359 25.15 0.31 -16.83
C ASN A 359 24.90 -1.21 -17.00
N THR A 360 25.53 -2.03 -16.16
CA THR A 360 25.35 -3.48 -16.04
C THR A 360 24.41 -3.90 -14.90
N VAL A 361 23.71 -2.94 -14.29
CA VAL A 361 22.73 -3.17 -13.21
C VAL A 361 23.38 -3.69 -11.92
N GLY A 362 24.59 -3.24 -11.65
CA GLY A 362 25.28 -3.41 -10.38
C GLY A 362 24.80 -2.40 -9.34
N PHE A 363 24.77 -2.83 -8.07
CA PHE A 363 24.39 -2.03 -6.92
C PHE A 363 25.61 -1.74 -6.03
N ASN A 364 25.60 -0.58 -5.38
CA ASN A 364 26.58 -0.29 -4.33
C ASN A 364 26.41 -1.31 -3.18
N PRO A 365 27.47 -2.04 -2.79
CA PRO A 365 27.39 -3.11 -1.79
C PRO A 365 26.99 -2.64 -0.38
N ASN A 366 27.12 -1.34 -0.11
CA ASN A 366 26.75 -0.69 1.14
C ASN A 366 25.30 -0.19 1.15
N LEU A 367 24.55 -0.33 0.05
CA LEU A 367 23.13 -0.03 0.07
C LEU A 367 22.40 -0.98 1.02
N PRO A 368 21.41 -0.47 1.76
CA PRO A 368 20.60 -1.31 2.63
C PRO A 368 19.69 -2.23 1.80
N SER A 369 19.22 -3.30 2.44
CA SER A 369 18.15 -4.16 1.92
C SER A 369 16.78 -3.45 2.00
N GLY A 370 15.68 -4.19 1.83
CA GLY A 370 14.32 -3.65 1.94
C GLY A 370 14.10 -2.82 3.21
N LYS A 371 14.73 -3.18 4.34
CA LYS A 371 14.63 -2.42 5.59
C LYS A 371 14.97 -0.94 5.44
N GLY A 372 16.01 -0.61 4.66
CA GLY A 372 16.41 0.78 4.42
C GLY A 372 15.37 1.58 3.63
N LEU A 373 14.74 0.95 2.64
CA LEU A 373 13.59 1.53 1.94
C LEU A 373 12.45 1.83 2.93
N TYR A 374 12.11 0.89 3.81
CA TYR A 374 11.02 1.09 4.76
C TYR A 374 11.36 2.10 5.87
N GLN A 375 12.63 2.27 6.27
CA GLN A 375 13.08 3.40 7.10
C GLN A 375 12.78 4.74 6.42
N MET A 376 13.09 4.85 5.13
CA MET A 376 12.81 6.04 4.34
C MET A 376 11.30 6.29 4.20
N LEU A 377 10.51 5.26 3.91
CA LEU A 377 9.05 5.38 3.81
C LEU A 377 8.45 5.82 5.14
N ALA A 378 8.90 5.26 6.27
CA ALA A 378 8.45 5.70 7.60
C ALA A 378 8.77 7.18 7.86
N ALA A 379 9.94 7.66 7.45
CA ALA A 379 10.32 9.07 7.56
C ALA A 379 9.46 9.98 6.65
N ALA A 380 9.23 9.57 5.39
CA ALA A 380 8.35 10.29 4.46
C ALA A 380 6.90 10.34 4.94
N LEU A 381 6.47 9.32 5.69
CA LEU A 381 5.15 9.22 6.31
C LEU A 381 5.07 9.90 7.69
N LYS A 382 6.17 10.46 8.22
CA LYS A 382 6.24 11.05 9.57
C LYS A 382 5.77 10.08 10.67
N VAL A 383 6.13 8.81 10.55
CA VAL A 383 5.90 7.84 11.62
C VAL A 383 6.73 8.26 12.83
N GLN A 384 6.06 8.45 13.97
CA GLN A 384 6.68 8.99 15.19
C GLN A 384 7.73 8.05 15.79
N ASN A 385 7.49 6.74 15.65
CA ASN A 385 8.43 5.72 16.08
C ASN A 385 9.37 5.36 14.92
N SER A 386 10.52 4.78 15.24
CA SER A 386 11.47 4.25 14.26
C SER A 386 11.35 2.73 14.15
N PRO A 387 10.27 2.17 13.55
CA PRO A 387 10.01 0.72 13.54
C PRO A 387 11.09 -0.11 12.86
N PHE A 388 11.90 0.54 12.01
CA PHE A 388 12.99 -0.10 11.27
C PHE A 388 14.37 0.32 11.80
N GLY A 389 14.44 0.88 13.02
CA GLY A 389 15.66 1.41 13.62
C GLY A 389 15.88 2.91 13.35
N PRO A 390 16.72 3.56 14.17
CA PRO A 390 16.84 5.02 14.21
C PRO A 390 17.62 5.62 13.03
N ASN A 391 18.47 4.83 12.36
CA ASN A 391 19.37 5.32 11.33
C ASN A 391 18.72 5.19 9.95
N ASN A 392 18.02 6.22 9.50
CA ASN A 392 17.50 6.26 8.13
C ASN A 392 18.64 6.41 7.12
N ALA A 393 19.01 5.29 6.47
CA ALA A 393 20.06 5.22 5.46
C ALA A 393 19.81 6.10 4.21
N HIS A 394 18.60 6.63 4.06
CA HIS A 394 18.20 7.51 2.95
C HIS A 394 17.66 8.86 3.44
N ALA A 395 18.14 9.35 4.59
CA ALA A 395 17.70 10.63 5.17
C ALA A 395 17.86 11.83 4.22
N THR A 396 18.83 11.77 3.30
CA THR A 396 19.07 12.83 2.29
C THR A 396 17.94 12.97 1.27
N LEU A 397 17.05 11.97 1.15
CA LEU A 397 15.90 11.97 0.24
C LEU A 397 14.60 12.46 0.91
N ILE A 398 14.66 12.93 2.16
CA ILE A 398 13.52 13.46 2.91
C ILE A 398 13.65 14.99 3.03
N GLY A 399 12.53 15.71 2.86
CA GLY A 399 12.47 17.17 2.84
C GLY A 399 11.25 17.73 3.53
#